data_AF-A0A8T6LZV4-F1
#
_entry.id   AF-A0A8T6LZV4-F1
#
_cell.length_a   1.000
_cell.length_b   1.000
_cell.length_c   1.000
_cell.angle_alpha   90.00
_cell.angle_beta   90.00
_cell.angle_gamma   90.00
#
_symmetry.space_group_name_H-M   'P 1'
#
loop_
_entity.id
_entity.type
_entity.pdbx_description
1 polymer ?
#
loop_
_entity_poly.entity_id
_entity_poly.type
_entity_poly.pdbx_seq_one_letter_code
_entity_poly.pdbx_strand_id
1 'polypeptide(L)'
;MVKKNKKTSERTESLMRIVVGIVSGIILGVWRYLIYAFSIINFFVALFSNKRIKEVASLSEVWNTQTYTFLKYMTFVTNERPFPFSSLKKNLSKFN
;
A
#
# COMPACT_ATOMS: atom_id res chain seq x y z
N MET A 1 -25.97 -14.89 2.18
CA MET A 1 -26.41 -13.51 2.48
C MET A 1 -25.48 -12.52 1.80
N VAL A 2 -25.90 -11.93 0.68
CA VAL A 2 -25.14 -10.86 0.00
C VAL A 2 -25.38 -9.57 0.78
N LYS A 3 -24.34 -9.00 1.40
CA LYS A 3 -24.40 -7.66 2.00
C LYS A 3 -24.74 -6.67 0.87
N LYS A 4 -25.97 -6.16 0.86
CA LYS A 4 -26.38 -5.03 0.01
C LYS A 4 -25.50 -3.83 0.37
N ASN A 5 -24.47 -3.56 -0.44
CA ASN A 5 -23.70 -2.34 -0.32
C ASN A 5 -24.60 -1.14 -0.63
N LYS A 6 -24.62 -0.17 0.27
CA LYS A 6 -25.22 1.15 0.05
C LYS A 6 -24.65 1.69 -1.27
N LYS A 7 -25.49 1.89 -2.28
CA LYS A 7 -25.10 2.34 -3.62
C LYS A 7 -24.67 3.81 -3.52
N THR A 8 -23.45 4.08 -3.06
CA THR A 8 -22.84 5.41 -3.12
C THR A 8 -22.73 5.79 -4.59
N SER A 9 -23.15 7.02 -4.93
CA SER A 9 -23.02 7.52 -6.29
C SER A 9 -21.55 7.51 -6.71
N GLU A 10 -21.25 7.09 -7.94
CA GLU A 10 -19.90 7.15 -8.52
C GLU A 10 -19.29 8.57 -8.42
N ARG A 11 -20.14 9.60 -8.44
CA ARG A 11 -19.73 10.99 -8.21
C ARG A 11 -19.16 11.20 -6.82
N THR A 12 -19.81 10.67 -5.79
CA THR A 12 -19.37 10.76 -4.40
C THR A 12 -18.06 10.00 -4.18
N GLU A 13 -17.92 8.81 -4.78
CA GLU A 13 -16.68 8.04 -4.64
C GLU A 13 -15.52 8.72 -5.37
N SER A 14 -15.77 9.30 -6.56
CA SER A 14 -14.75 10.08 -7.29
C SER A 14 -14.24 11.27 -6.48
N LEU A 15 -15.13 11.99 -5.78
CA LEU A 15 -14.74 13.07 -4.87
C LEU A 15 -13.95 12.53 -3.66
N MET A 16 -14.34 11.38 -3.11
CA MET A 16 -13.62 10.71 -2.03
C MET A 16 -12.19 10.34 -2.46
N ARG A 17 -11.97 9.99 -3.73
CA ARG A 17 -10.62 9.70 -4.25
C ARG A 17 -9.67 10.88 -4.12
N ILE A 18 -10.14 12.12 -4.20
CA ILE A 18 -9.30 13.31 -3.99
C ILE A 18 -8.78 13.33 -2.54
N VAL A 19 -9.69 13.17 -1.57
CA VAL A 19 -9.35 13.18 -0.14
C VAL A 19 -8.42 12.02 0.21
N VAL A 20 -8.74 10.81 -0.25
CA VAL A 20 -7.92 9.62 -0.06
C VAL A 20 -6.56 9.79 -0.73
N GLY A 21 -6.54 10.33 -1.95
CA GLY A 21 -5.34 10.65 -2.71
C GLY A 21 -4.36 11.49 -1.92
N ILE A 22 -4.85 12.55 -1.27
CA ILE A 22 -4.04 13.44 -0.44
C ILE A 22 -3.56 12.71 0.82
N VAL A 23 -4.48 12.14 1.62
CA VAL A 23 -4.12 11.57 2.94
C VAL A 23 -3.26 10.31 2.78
N SER A 24 -3.73 9.32 2.03
CA SER A 24 -3.01 8.07 1.81
C SER A 24 -1.74 8.30 0.99
N GLY A 25 -1.78 9.21 0.01
CA GLY A 25 -0.60 9.56 -0.79
C GLY A 25 0.53 10.16 0.04
N ILE A 26 0.22 11.09 0.97
CA ILE A 26 1.22 11.66 1.89
C ILE A 26 1.80 10.56 2.80
N ILE A 27 0.95 9.75 3.42
CA ILE A 27 1.40 8.68 4.33
C ILE A 27 2.32 7.68 3.61
N LEU A 28 1.90 7.20 2.44
CA LEU A 28 2.70 6.26 1.65
C LEU A 28 3.98 6.91 1.11
N GLY A 29 3.92 8.20 0.77
CA GLY A 29 5.07 9.00 0.34
C GLY A 29 6.13 9.13 1.44
N VAL A 30 5.72 9.42 2.67
CA VAL A 30 6.64 9.48 3.82
C VAL A 30 7.23 8.08 4.10
N TRP A 31 6.39 7.05 4.10
CA TRP A 31 6.85 5.67 4.33
C TRP A 31 7.84 5.20 3.24
N ARG A 32 7.68 5.66 1.99
CA ARG A 32 8.60 5.36 0.88
C ARG A 32 10.04 5.73 1.21
N TYR A 33 10.28 6.89 1.84
CA TYR A 33 11.64 7.31 2.18
C TYR A 33 12.31 6.36 3.18
N LEU A 34 11.56 5.84 4.16
CA LEU A 34 12.05 4.83 5.10
C LEU A 34 12.36 3.52 4.39
N ILE A 35 11.48 3.07 3.49
CA ILE A 35 11.70 1.86 2.70
C ILE A 35 12.95 1.98 1.83
N TYR A 36 13.19 3.12 1.18
CA TYR A 36 14.42 3.33 0.41
C TYR A 36 15.67 3.30 1.28
N ALA A 37 15.68 3.98 2.42
CA ALA A 37 16.81 3.95 3.35
C ALA A 37 17.11 2.51 3.81
N PHE A 38 16.10 1.76 4.24
CA PHE A 38 16.28 0.37 4.65
C PHE A 38 16.65 -0.56 3.50
N SER A 39 16.16 -0.31 2.29
CA SER A 39 16.52 -1.10 1.11
C SER A 39 17.99 -0.93 0.76
N ILE A 40 18.53 0.29 0.85
CA ILE A 40 19.96 0.56 0.65
C ILE A 40 20.79 -0.19 1.69
N ILE A 41 20.43 -0.10 2.98
CA ILE A 41 21.13 -0.84 4.05
C ILE A 41 21.07 -2.35 3.80
N ASN A 42 19.88 -2.88 3.51
CA ASN A 42 19.68 -4.29 3.24
C ASN A 42 20.42 -4.77 1.99
N PHE A 43 20.60 -3.91 0.98
CA PHE A 43 21.40 -4.20 -0.20
C PHE A 43 22.88 -4.41 0.16
N PHE A 44 23.48 -3.50 0.92
CA PHE A 44 24.86 -3.66 1.38
C PHE A 44 25.03 -4.86 2.31
N VAL A 45 24.10 -5.08 3.24
CA VAL A 45 24.13 -6.26 4.12
C VAL A 45 24.04 -7.56 3.31
N ALA A 46 23.15 -7.62 2.32
CA ALA A 46 23.05 -8.78 1.44
C ALA A 46 24.33 -9.01 0.63
N LEU A 47 24.96 -7.95 0.14
CA LEU A 47 26.22 -8.02 -0.63
C LEU A 47 27.37 -8.62 0.19
N PHE A 48 27.54 -8.18 1.44
CA PHE A 48 28.67 -8.60 2.28
C PHE A 48 28.41 -9.84 3.12
N SER A 49 27.17 -10.04 3.59
CA SER A 49 26.81 -11.13 4.50
C SER A 49 26.14 -12.31 3.80
N ASN A 50 25.86 -12.21 2.49
CA ASN A 50 25.08 -13.16 1.69
C ASN A 50 23.73 -13.54 2.35
N LYS A 51 23.18 -12.63 3.17
CA LYS A 51 21.96 -12.82 3.94
C LYS A 51 21.12 -11.55 3.84
N ARG A 52 19.82 -11.74 3.58
CA ARG A 52 18.84 -10.66 3.57
C ARG A 52 18.25 -10.47 4.96
N ILE A 53 18.01 -9.22 5.34
CA ILE A 53 17.24 -8.87 6.55
C ILE A 53 15.76 -9.13 6.26
N LYS A 54 15.19 -10.14 6.92
CA LYS A 54 13.81 -10.60 6.65
C LYS A 54 12.77 -9.56 7.05
N GLU A 55 13.05 -8.79 8.09
CA GLU A 55 12.21 -7.73 8.62
C GLU A 55 12.06 -6.60 7.61
N VAL A 56 13.17 -6.17 7.00
CA VAL A 56 13.16 -5.14 5.94
C VAL A 56 12.38 -5.62 4.72
N ALA A 57 12.55 -6.89 4.34
CA ALA A 57 11.79 -7.49 3.24
C ALA A 57 10.28 -7.51 3.54
N SER A 58 9.90 -7.91 4.75
CA SER A 58 8.50 -7.92 5.21
C SER A 58 7.89 -6.52 5.22
N LEU A 59 8.60 -5.52 5.76
CA LEU A 59 8.15 -4.12 5.74
C LEU A 59 7.98 -3.59 4.31
N SER A 60 8.93 -3.91 3.43
CA SER A 60 8.86 -3.54 2.01
C SER A 60 7.66 -4.19 1.32
N GLU A 61 7.35 -5.45 1.63
CA GLU A 61 6.17 -6.13 1.12
C GLU A 61 4.86 -5.47 1.58
N VAL A 62 4.77 -5.09 2.86
CA VAL A 62 3.59 -4.37 3.37
C VAL A 62 3.44 -3.03 2.65
N TRP A 63 4.51 -2.25 2.52
CA TRP A 63 4.46 -0.98 1.81
C TRP A 63 4.09 -1.13 0.33
N ASN A 64 4.66 -2.12 -0.37
CA ASN A 64 4.29 -2.46 -1.75
C ASN A 64 2.80 -2.81 -1.84
N THR A 65 2.28 -3.57 -0.87
CA THR A 65 0.87 -3.97 -0.83
C THR A 65 -0.07 -2.80 -0.66
N GLN A 66 0.28 -1.87 0.24
CA GLN A 66 -0.51 -0.67 0.43
C GLN A 66 -0.43 0.25 -0.79
N THR A 67 0.75 0.41 -1.38
CA THR A 67 0.95 1.21 -2.58
C THR A 67 0.14 0.67 -3.76
N TYR A 68 0.13 -0.65 -3.96
CA TYR A 68 -0.67 -1.26 -5.02
C TYR A 68 -2.18 -1.12 -4.77
N THR A 69 -2.63 -1.29 -3.53
CA THR A 69 -4.05 -1.06 -3.17
C THR A 69 -4.46 0.40 -3.41
N PHE A 70 -3.60 1.34 -3.02
CA PHE A 70 -3.78 2.76 -3.27
C PHE A 70 -3.87 3.06 -4.77
N LEU A 71 -2.96 2.51 -5.59
CA LEU A 71 -2.99 2.71 -7.04
C LEU A 71 -4.28 2.16 -7.64
N LYS A 72 -4.68 0.92 -7.32
CA LYS A 72 -5.94 0.35 -7.80
C LYS A 72 -7.16 1.21 -7.46
N TYR A 73 -7.15 1.81 -6.27
CA TYR A 73 -8.19 2.75 -5.88
C TYR A 73 -8.09 4.03 -6.72
N MET A 74 -6.93 4.67 -6.83
CA MET A 74 -6.80 5.92 -7.57
C MET A 74 -7.05 5.78 -9.08
N THR A 75 -6.80 4.61 -9.66
CA THR A 75 -7.01 4.32 -11.10
C THR A 75 -8.37 3.70 -11.41
N PHE A 76 -9.33 3.77 -10.49
CA PHE A 76 -10.70 3.28 -10.67
C PHE A 76 -10.82 1.76 -10.92
N VAL A 77 -9.76 1.00 -10.67
CA VAL A 77 -9.80 -0.47 -10.75
C VAL A 77 -10.65 -1.06 -9.62
N THR A 78 -10.73 -0.40 -8.47
CA THR A 78 -11.57 -0.80 -7.34
C THR A 78 -12.09 0.40 -6.53
N ASN A 79 -13.19 0.16 -5.81
CA ASN A 79 -13.75 1.08 -4.80
C ASN A 79 -13.32 0.72 -3.38
N GLU A 80 -12.44 -0.28 -3.21
CA GLU A 80 -11.84 -0.59 -1.92
C GLU A 80 -10.82 0.50 -1.54
N ARG A 81 -11.12 1.25 -0.48
CA ARG A 81 -10.26 2.35 -0.01
C ARG A 81 -8.96 1.80 0.60
N PRO A 82 -7.82 2.47 0.41
CA PRO A 82 -6.55 2.13 1.05
C PRO A 82 -6.47 2.63 2.51
N PHE A 83 -5.46 2.18 3.26
CA PHE A 83 -5.12 2.72 4.57
C PHE A 83 -4.90 4.26 4.48
N PRO A 84 -5.36 5.08 5.45
CA PRO A 84 -5.93 4.70 6.75
C PRO A 84 -7.45 4.50 6.76
N PHE A 85 -8.11 4.61 5.61
CA PHE A 85 -9.57 4.49 5.51
C PHE A 85 -10.06 3.03 5.52
N SER A 86 -9.14 2.09 5.40
CA SER A 86 -9.36 0.65 5.60
C SER A 86 -8.18 0.02 6.35
N SER A 87 -8.34 -1.25 6.74
CA SER A 87 -7.28 -1.99 7.41
C SER A 87 -6.09 -2.26 6.48
N LEU A 88 -4.89 -2.33 7.07
CA LEU A 88 -3.68 -2.71 6.36
C LEU A 88 -3.82 -4.13 5.78
N LYS A 89 -3.98 -4.22 4.47
CA LYS A 89 -3.80 -5.47 3.73
C LYS A 89 -2.35 -5.97 3.84
N LYS A 90 -2.17 -7.19 4.31
CA LYS A 90 -0.85 -7.84 4.37
C LYS A 90 -0.74 -8.88 3.26
N ASN A 91 0.44 -8.93 2.64
CA ASN A 91 0.92 -9.97 1.72
C ASN A 91 0.28 -9.99 0.33
N LEU A 92 0.89 -9.29 -0.63
CA LEU A 92 0.68 -9.58 -2.06
C LEU A 92 1.40 -10.86 -2.50
N SER A 93 2.54 -11.20 -1.89
CA SER A 93 3.37 -12.33 -2.35
C SER A 93 2.73 -13.70 -2.14
N LYS A 94 1.72 -13.82 -1.27
CA LYS A 94 0.98 -15.07 -1.06
C LYS A 94 0.15 -15.52 -2.26
N PHE A 95 -0.01 -14.67 -3.27
CA PHE A 95 -0.79 -14.95 -4.47
C PHE A 95 0.08 -15.04 -5.74
N ASN A 96 1.41 -15.04 -5.59
CA ASN A 96 2.38 -15.05 -6.69
C ASN A 96 3.27 -16.29 -6.64
#